data_AF-A0A672H761-F1
#
_entry.id   AF-A0A672H761-F1
#
_cell.length_a   1.000
_cell.length_b   1.000
_cell.length_c   1.000
_cell.angle_alpha   90.00
_cell.angle_beta   90.00
_cell.angle_gamma   90.00
#
_symmetry.space_group_name_H-M   'P 1'
#
loop_
_entity.id
_entity.type
_entity.pdbx_description
1 polymer ?
#
loop_
_entity_poly.entity_id
_entity_poly.type
_entity_poly.pdbx_seq_one_letter_code
_entity_poly.pdbx_strand_id
1 'polypeptide(L)'
;MKLRVQLQCKNLHEYLKELNPEVLDRLYNHPATCLAVYRELPSLAKNYVMRMLFLDQPLPQAAVALWVRKDSHRDHEDCVSVLSGLRLWHSQQLQGGLQGYTLNPVFKDNLRTALLGGGRAWADEGSALGPDRHARDIESLDRYATERWEVILQFMVGSPSAVSQDLAQLLVQAGLMKSEVGEAPYITSAGFQFLLLDTASQLWYFTLQYLKTAQSRGMDLVEILSFLFQLSFSTLGRDYSVEGMSESLLTFLQHLREFGLVFQRKRKSRRYYPTRLAITLAAGITSTASSSSSSSSSSSSSSSSGDSGYIVVETNYRLYAYTDSELQIALVALFSEMLYRFPNVVVAQLTRESVQQAIANGITAQQIIHFLRTRAHPVMLSQSPVLPPTITDQIRLWELERDRLQFTEGVLYNQFLSQADFEVLRDRAQGLGCLVWQDVSHRVMVVTPQGHSEVKRFWKRQRSNT
;
A
#
# COMPACT_ATOMS: atom_id res chain seq x y z
N MET A 1 -19.48 14.96 -3.89
CA MET A 1 -18.52 14.28 -2.99
C MET A 1 -17.41 13.68 -3.83
N LYS A 2 -16.22 14.30 -3.87
CA LYS A 2 -15.05 13.61 -4.43
C LYS A 2 -14.75 12.44 -3.49
N LEU A 3 -14.90 11.21 -3.96
CA LEU A 3 -14.40 10.01 -3.28
C LEU A 3 -12.88 10.21 -3.11
N ARG A 4 -12.47 10.76 -1.97
CA ARG A 4 -11.06 10.96 -1.64
C ARG A 4 -10.46 9.57 -1.49
N VAL A 5 -9.44 9.31 -2.30
CA VAL A 5 -8.80 8.01 -2.52
C VAL A 5 -8.47 7.35 -1.18
N GLN A 6 -9.13 6.23 -0.87
CA GLN A 6 -8.65 5.32 0.16
C GLN A 6 -7.34 4.71 -0.34
N LEU A 7 -6.32 4.67 0.50
CA LEU A 7 -5.05 4.03 0.19
C LEU A 7 -5.30 2.54 -0.08
N GLN A 8 -5.35 2.16 -1.36
CA GLN A 8 -5.48 0.77 -1.78
C GLN A 8 -4.09 0.12 -1.74
N CYS A 9 -3.84 -0.69 -0.72
CA CYS A 9 -2.69 -1.58 -0.73
C CYS A 9 -2.92 -2.65 -1.80
N LYS A 10 -2.30 -2.44 -2.97
CA LYS A 10 -2.32 -3.44 -4.05
C LYS A 10 -1.68 -4.74 -3.55
N ASN A 11 -2.36 -5.85 -3.80
CA ASN A 11 -1.79 -7.16 -3.52
C ASN A 11 -0.64 -7.44 -4.51
N LEU A 12 0.30 -8.33 -4.12
CA LEU A 12 1.39 -8.73 -5.03
C LEU A 12 0.87 -9.21 -6.39
N HIS A 13 -0.22 -9.96 -6.41
CA HIS A 13 -0.85 -10.41 -7.66
C HIS A 13 -1.28 -9.26 -8.57
N GLU A 14 -1.83 -8.19 -7.99
CA GLU A 14 -2.27 -7.02 -8.75
C GLU A 14 -1.06 -6.28 -9.32
N TYR A 15 0.01 -6.15 -8.53
CA TYR A 15 1.25 -5.56 -9.02
C TYR A 15 1.89 -6.39 -10.14
N LEU A 16 1.98 -7.72 -9.99
CA LEU A 16 2.56 -8.59 -11.02
C LEU A 16 1.72 -8.59 -12.31
N LYS A 17 0.39 -8.47 -12.21
CA LYS A 17 -0.50 -8.34 -13.38
C LYS A 17 -0.29 -7.05 -14.17
N GLU A 18 0.22 -5.99 -13.54
CA GLU A 18 0.52 -4.71 -14.19
C GLU A 18 1.85 -4.71 -14.95
N LEU A 19 2.71 -5.71 -14.72
CA LEU A 19 4.03 -5.79 -15.34
C LEU A 19 3.95 -6.25 -16.80
N ASN A 20 4.94 -5.79 -17.59
CA ASN A 20 5.11 -6.22 -18.97
C ASN A 20 5.43 -7.72 -19.04
N PRO A 21 4.93 -8.48 -20.03
CA PRO A 21 5.13 -9.93 -20.09
C PRO A 21 6.58 -10.36 -20.16
N GLU A 22 7.42 -9.61 -20.86
CA GLU A 22 8.85 -9.90 -20.96
C GLU A 22 9.55 -9.83 -19.59
N VAL A 23 9.07 -8.95 -18.70
CA VAL A 23 9.60 -8.83 -17.34
C VAL A 23 9.17 -10.04 -16.51
N LEU A 24 7.94 -10.51 -16.68
CA LEU A 24 7.43 -11.72 -16.00
C LEU A 24 8.19 -12.98 -16.43
N ASP A 25 8.44 -13.16 -17.72
CA ASP A 25 9.19 -14.33 -18.21
C ASP A 25 10.64 -14.32 -17.67
N ARG A 26 11.29 -13.15 -17.62
CA ARG A 26 12.61 -13.01 -16.99
C ARG A 26 12.56 -13.28 -15.49
N LEU A 27 11.51 -12.83 -14.82
CA LEU A 27 11.31 -13.04 -13.39
C LEU A 27 11.12 -14.53 -13.06
N TYR A 28 10.38 -15.27 -13.90
CA TYR A 28 10.20 -16.71 -13.77
C TYR A 28 11.44 -17.55 -14.08
N ASN A 29 12.52 -16.96 -14.60
CA ASN A 29 13.81 -17.66 -14.68
C ASN A 29 14.42 -17.95 -13.30
N HIS A 30 13.98 -17.25 -12.26
CA HIS A 30 14.48 -17.44 -10.90
C HIS A 30 13.57 -18.41 -10.12
N PRO A 31 14.11 -19.53 -9.61
CA PRO A 31 13.30 -20.52 -8.86
C PRO A 31 12.67 -19.96 -7.59
N ALA A 32 13.35 -19.06 -6.87
CA ALA A 32 12.81 -18.40 -5.69
C ALA A 32 11.54 -17.59 -6.00
N THR A 33 11.51 -16.90 -7.15
CA THR A 33 10.31 -16.17 -7.55
C THR A 33 9.17 -17.10 -7.92
N CYS A 34 9.45 -18.21 -8.60
CA CYS A 34 8.44 -19.21 -8.93
C CYS A 34 7.77 -19.78 -7.66
N LEU A 35 8.57 -20.08 -6.63
CA LEU A 35 8.06 -20.56 -5.36
C LEU A 35 7.26 -19.48 -4.61
N ALA A 36 7.74 -18.23 -4.60
CA ALA A 36 7.02 -17.12 -3.98
C ALA A 36 5.65 -16.91 -4.63
N VAL A 37 5.60 -16.82 -5.96
CA VAL A 37 4.34 -16.67 -6.70
C VAL A 37 3.42 -17.86 -6.44
N TYR A 38 3.94 -19.09 -6.45
CA TYR A 38 3.16 -20.29 -6.13
C TYR A 38 2.58 -20.24 -4.70
N ARG A 39 3.32 -19.74 -3.71
CA ARG A 39 2.85 -19.60 -2.32
C ARG A 39 1.69 -18.63 -2.20
N GLU A 40 1.65 -17.58 -3.01
CA GLU A 40 0.59 -16.57 -2.95
C GLU A 40 -0.69 -16.98 -3.69
N LEU A 41 -0.63 -17.96 -4.59
CA LEU A 41 -1.81 -18.41 -5.34
C LEU A 41 -2.97 -18.89 -4.43
N PRO A 42 -4.23 -18.69 -4.86
CA PRO A 42 -5.39 -19.31 -4.22
C PRO A 42 -5.23 -20.83 -4.09
N SER A 43 -5.84 -21.42 -3.06
CA SER A 43 -5.73 -22.87 -2.77
C SER A 43 -6.08 -23.75 -3.97
N LEU A 44 -7.12 -23.38 -4.73
CA LEU A 44 -7.55 -24.10 -5.93
C LEU A 44 -6.55 -23.96 -7.08
N ALA A 45 -6.00 -22.76 -7.28
CA ALA A 45 -4.96 -22.51 -8.29
C ALA A 45 -3.67 -23.28 -8.00
N LYS A 46 -3.26 -23.40 -6.72
CA LYS A 46 -2.13 -24.24 -6.29
C LYS A 46 -2.33 -25.70 -6.70
N ASN A 47 -3.54 -26.24 -6.46
CA ASN A 47 -3.87 -27.61 -6.85
C ASN A 47 -3.78 -27.84 -8.36
N TYR A 48 -4.22 -26.88 -9.17
CA TYR A 48 -4.09 -26.97 -10.63
C TYR A 48 -2.62 -27.00 -11.06
N VAL A 49 -1.81 -26.08 -10.55
CA VAL A 49 -0.37 -26.02 -10.84
C VAL A 49 0.31 -27.33 -10.45
N MET A 50 0.04 -27.88 -9.26
CA MET A 50 0.64 -29.14 -8.81
C MET A 50 0.24 -30.35 -9.65
N ARG A 51 -1.02 -30.42 -10.10
CA ARG A 51 -1.47 -31.48 -11.02
C ARG A 51 -0.82 -31.38 -12.39
N MET A 52 -0.57 -30.16 -12.86
CA MET A 52 0.03 -29.88 -14.18
C MET A 52 1.56 -29.91 -14.18
N LEU A 53 2.20 -29.78 -13.03
CA LEU A 53 3.66 -29.69 -12.90
C LEU A 53 4.41 -30.87 -13.53
N PHE A 54 3.82 -32.06 -13.48
CA PHE A 54 4.40 -33.30 -14.01
C PHE A 54 3.79 -33.74 -15.35
N LEU A 55 2.88 -32.95 -15.92
CA LEU A 55 2.24 -33.25 -17.19
C LEU A 55 2.99 -32.57 -18.34
N ASP A 56 3.36 -33.36 -19.34
CA ASP A 56 4.00 -32.84 -20.55
C ASP A 56 3.00 -32.52 -21.67
N GLN A 57 1.76 -33.02 -21.55
CA GLN A 57 0.68 -32.79 -22.50
C GLN A 57 -0.28 -31.67 -22.02
N PRO A 58 -0.83 -30.85 -22.93
CA PRO A 58 -1.88 -29.90 -22.60
C PRO A 58 -3.13 -30.59 -22.05
N LEU A 59 -3.75 -29.98 -21.03
CA LEU A 59 -5.02 -30.46 -20.50
C LEU A 59 -6.20 -29.72 -21.12
N PRO A 60 -7.25 -30.39 -21.62
CA PRO A 60 -8.46 -29.73 -22.11
C PRO A 60 -9.12 -28.84 -21.03
N GLN A 61 -9.56 -27.63 -21.40
CA GLN A 61 -10.19 -26.70 -20.44
C GLN A 61 -11.42 -27.31 -19.75
N ALA A 62 -12.23 -28.06 -20.51
CA ALA A 62 -13.40 -28.77 -19.99
C ALA A 62 -13.03 -29.79 -18.89
N ALA A 63 -11.87 -30.44 -19.00
CA ALA A 63 -11.41 -31.38 -17.98
C ALA A 63 -11.01 -30.68 -16.68
N VAL A 64 -10.41 -29.49 -16.77
CA VAL A 64 -10.06 -28.67 -15.59
C VAL A 64 -11.32 -28.15 -14.91
N ALA A 65 -12.33 -27.73 -15.67
CA ALA A 65 -13.62 -27.31 -15.11
C ALA A 65 -14.34 -28.45 -14.36
N LEU A 66 -14.22 -29.69 -14.85
CA LEU A 66 -14.78 -30.89 -14.20
C LEU A 66 -14.12 -31.25 -12.86
N TRP A 67 -12.96 -30.69 -12.53
CA TRP A 67 -12.31 -30.92 -11.23
C TRP A 67 -12.99 -30.20 -10.07
N VAL A 68 -13.88 -29.25 -10.37
CA VAL A 68 -14.56 -28.42 -9.37
C VAL A 68 -16.03 -28.82 -9.28
N ARG A 69 -16.57 -28.80 -8.06
CA ARG A 69 -18.01 -29.01 -7.85
C ARG A 69 -18.80 -27.83 -8.40
N LYS A 70 -20.04 -28.08 -8.82
CA LYS A 70 -20.90 -27.05 -9.43
C LYS A 70 -21.09 -25.80 -8.55
N ASP A 71 -21.08 -25.96 -7.23
CA ASP A 71 -21.29 -24.87 -6.26
C ASP A 71 -20.12 -23.87 -6.19
N SER A 72 -18.91 -24.26 -6.62
CA SER A 72 -17.69 -23.44 -6.55
C SER A 72 -17.17 -23.00 -7.93
N HIS A 73 -18.05 -22.93 -8.94
CA HIS A 73 -17.64 -22.56 -10.30
C HIS A 73 -17.16 -21.10 -10.41
N ARG A 74 -17.67 -20.20 -9.56
CA ARG A 74 -17.20 -18.80 -9.50
C ARG A 74 -15.73 -18.73 -9.07
N ASP A 75 -15.36 -19.51 -8.05
CA ASP A 75 -13.97 -19.60 -7.58
C ASP A 75 -13.04 -20.18 -8.66
N HIS A 76 -13.55 -21.09 -9.50
CA HIS A 76 -12.82 -21.61 -10.66
C HIS A 76 -12.52 -20.51 -11.68
N GLU A 77 -13.54 -19.73 -12.09
CA GLU A 77 -13.38 -18.62 -13.03
C GLU A 77 -12.39 -17.57 -12.51
N ASP A 78 -12.50 -17.22 -11.23
CA ASP A 78 -11.57 -16.28 -10.57
C ASP A 78 -10.14 -16.83 -10.59
N CYS A 79 -9.92 -18.10 -10.23
CA CYS A 79 -8.60 -18.73 -10.29
C CYS A 79 -8.04 -18.77 -11.71
N VAL A 80 -8.87 -19.05 -12.71
CA VAL A 80 -8.47 -19.05 -14.13
C VAL A 80 -8.05 -17.66 -14.57
N SER A 81 -8.78 -16.62 -14.16
CA SER A 81 -8.43 -15.23 -14.44
C SER A 81 -7.09 -14.83 -13.78
N VAL A 82 -6.82 -15.31 -12.57
CA VAL A 82 -5.57 -15.04 -11.84
C VAL A 82 -4.39 -15.74 -12.52
N LEU A 83 -4.50 -17.03 -12.82
CA LEU A 83 -3.44 -17.82 -13.46
C LEU A 83 -3.12 -17.32 -14.88
N SER A 84 -4.15 -16.94 -15.63
CA SER A 84 -3.98 -16.36 -16.98
C SER A 84 -3.41 -14.93 -16.91
N GLY A 85 -3.84 -14.13 -15.94
CA GLY A 85 -3.33 -12.77 -15.72
C GLY A 85 -1.86 -12.74 -15.31
N LEU A 86 -1.41 -13.74 -14.54
CA LEU A 86 0.01 -13.93 -14.18
C LEU A 86 0.82 -14.66 -15.26
N ARG A 87 0.18 -15.10 -16.36
CA ARG A 87 0.82 -15.88 -17.44
C ARG A 87 1.53 -17.14 -16.96
N LEU A 88 1.00 -17.75 -15.90
CA LEU A 88 1.51 -19.02 -15.38
C LEU A 88 1.12 -20.19 -16.28
N TRP A 89 0.01 -20.05 -17.00
CA TRP A 89 -0.40 -20.96 -18.06
C TRP A 89 -0.84 -20.20 -19.31
N HIS A 90 -0.90 -20.90 -20.43
CA HIS A 90 -1.32 -20.38 -21.72
C HIS A 90 -2.41 -21.29 -22.30
N SER A 91 -3.36 -20.68 -23.02
CA SER A 91 -4.35 -21.43 -23.80
C SER A 91 -3.69 -21.86 -25.11
N GLN A 92 -3.59 -23.17 -25.33
CA GLN A 92 -3.09 -23.78 -26.54
C GLN A 92 -4.18 -24.62 -27.20
N GLN A 93 -4.28 -24.55 -28.53
CA GLN A 93 -5.24 -25.36 -29.27
C GLN A 93 -4.72 -26.80 -29.40
N LEU A 94 -5.51 -27.77 -28.93
CA LEU A 94 -5.25 -29.20 -29.05
C LEU A 94 -5.66 -29.71 -30.44
N GLN A 95 -5.15 -30.90 -30.80
CA GLN A 95 -5.62 -31.62 -31.99
C GLN A 95 -7.12 -31.90 -31.85
N GLY A 96 -7.92 -31.43 -32.83
CA GLY A 96 -9.38 -31.48 -32.78
C GLY A 96 -10.09 -30.16 -32.43
N GLY A 97 -9.35 -29.05 -32.32
CA GLY A 97 -9.93 -27.70 -32.18
C GLY A 97 -10.34 -27.31 -30.77
N LEU A 98 -10.21 -28.21 -29.80
CA LEU A 98 -10.45 -27.95 -28.38
C LEU A 98 -9.34 -27.06 -27.81
N GLN A 99 -9.70 -26.15 -26.90
CA GLN A 99 -8.71 -25.39 -26.15
C GLN A 99 -8.20 -26.21 -24.97
N GLY A 100 -6.89 -26.17 -24.74
CA GLY A 100 -6.22 -26.76 -23.59
C GLY A 100 -5.37 -25.74 -22.86
N TYR A 101 -5.06 -26.02 -21.60
CA TYR A 101 -4.13 -25.25 -20.79
C TYR A 101 -2.78 -25.96 -20.76
N THR A 102 -1.71 -25.19 -20.96
CA THR A 102 -0.32 -25.60 -20.73
C THR A 102 0.33 -24.64 -19.74
N LEU A 103 1.09 -25.16 -18.77
CA LEU A 103 1.90 -24.29 -17.91
C LEU A 103 3.02 -23.64 -18.72
N ASN A 104 3.42 -22.43 -18.33
CA ASN A 104 4.61 -21.79 -18.88
C ASN A 104 5.82 -22.71 -18.62
N PRO A 105 6.57 -23.14 -19.67
CA PRO A 105 7.66 -24.10 -19.52
C PRO A 105 8.75 -23.59 -18.57
N VAL A 106 9.07 -22.30 -18.62
CA VAL A 106 10.09 -21.68 -17.75
C VAL A 106 9.67 -21.78 -16.28
N PHE A 107 8.42 -21.42 -15.99
CA PHE A 107 7.85 -21.52 -14.64
C PHE A 107 7.78 -22.99 -14.17
N LYS A 108 7.36 -23.91 -15.04
CA LYS A 108 7.25 -25.35 -14.74
C LYS A 108 8.61 -25.92 -14.33
N ASP A 109 9.66 -25.66 -15.10
CA ASP A 109 11.00 -26.20 -14.85
C ASP A 109 11.62 -25.59 -13.59
N ASN A 110 11.48 -24.29 -13.37
CA ASN A 110 12.03 -23.61 -12.19
C ASN A 110 11.24 -23.93 -10.91
N LEU A 111 9.92 -24.09 -10.99
CA LEU A 111 9.12 -24.57 -9.85
C LEU A 111 9.45 -26.03 -9.50
N ARG A 112 9.65 -26.89 -10.51
CA ARG A 112 10.09 -28.28 -10.29
C ARG A 112 11.45 -28.32 -9.62
N THR A 113 12.38 -27.48 -10.08
CA THR A 113 13.71 -27.29 -9.50
C THR A 113 13.63 -26.83 -8.03
N ALA A 114 12.72 -25.91 -7.74
CA ALA A 114 12.48 -25.42 -6.37
C ALA A 114 11.90 -26.47 -5.42
N LEU A 115 11.01 -27.35 -5.91
CA LEU A 115 10.31 -28.33 -5.07
C LEU A 115 11.07 -29.64 -4.88
N LEU A 116 11.73 -30.14 -5.92
CA LEU A 116 12.41 -31.44 -5.89
C LEU A 116 13.89 -31.34 -5.54
N GLY A 117 14.42 -30.12 -5.43
CA GLY A 117 15.85 -29.87 -5.25
C GLY A 117 16.60 -30.05 -6.57
N GLY A 118 17.18 -28.95 -7.05
CA GLY A 118 18.01 -28.91 -8.24
C GLY A 118 18.54 -27.50 -8.47
N GLY A 119 19.52 -27.34 -9.36
CA GLY A 119 20.07 -26.03 -9.72
C GLY A 119 21.06 -25.45 -8.69
N ARG A 120 21.40 -24.16 -8.85
CA ARG A 120 22.29 -23.44 -7.94
C ARG A 120 21.55 -23.14 -6.63
N ALA A 121 22.21 -23.36 -5.50
CA ALA A 121 21.68 -22.99 -4.19
C ALA A 121 21.31 -21.50 -4.20
N TRP A 122 20.11 -21.18 -3.72
CA TRP A 122 19.55 -19.82 -3.79
C TRP A 122 20.38 -18.83 -2.98
N ALA A 123 20.88 -19.28 -1.85
CA ALA A 123 21.79 -18.52 -1.04
C ALA A 123 22.99 -19.41 -0.71
N ASP A 124 24.19 -18.90 -0.93
CA ASP A 124 25.37 -19.50 -0.34
C ASP A 124 25.27 -19.26 1.17
N GLU A 125 24.98 -20.32 1.93
CA GLU A 125 24.57 -20.29 3.34
C GLU A 125 25.69 -19.85 4.31
N GLY A 126 26.53 -18.89 3.93
CA GLY A 126 27.68 -18.44 4.73
C GLY A 126 28.73 -19.54 4.95
N SER A 127 28.51 -20.75 4.44
CA SER A 127 29.36 -21.92 4.67
C SER A 127 30.78 -21.70 4.14
N ALA A 128 30.94 -20.87 3.10
CA ALA A 128 32.23 -20.47 2.56
C ALA A 128 33.00 -19.44 3.44
N LEU A 129 32.34 -18.75 4.37
CA LEU A 129 32.92 -17.62 5.12
C LEU A 129 33.32 -17.97 6.57
N GLY A 130 32.94 -19.14 7.10
CA GLY A 130 33.23 -19.59 8.47
C GLY A 130 32.35 -18.96 9.57
N PRO A 131 32.41 -19.43 10.83
CA PRO A 131 31.51 -18.98 11.90
C PRO A 131 31.72 -17.49 12.23
N ASP A 132 30.62 -16.72 12.35
CA ASP A 132 30.70 -15.31 12.76
C ASP A 132 31.02 -15.20 14.26
N ARG A 133 32.15 -14.54 14.58
CA ARG A 133 32.54 -14.21 15.95
C ARG A 133 31.56 -13.25 16.64
N HIS A 134 30.71 -12.55 15.88
CA HIS A 134 29.71 -11.62 16.36
C HIS A 134 28.30 -11.95 15.85
N ALA A 135 27.96 -13.23 15.81
CA ALA A 135 26.59 -13.67 15.56
C ALA A 135 25.63 -12.92 16.49
N ARG A 136 24.52 -12.43 15.93
CA ARG A 136 23.50 -11.69 16.67
C ARG A 136 22.34 -12.61 17.01
N ASP A 137 21.86 -12.49 18.24
CA ASP A 137 20.67 -13.19 18.69
C ASP A 137 19.44 -12.66 17.96
N ILE A 138 18.46 -13.55 17.74
CA ILE A 138 17.22 -13.25 17.04
C ILE A 138 16.49 -12.08 17.71
N GLU A 139 16.48 -12.02 19.05
CA GLU A 139 15.84 -10.93 19.80
C GLU A 139 16.52 -9.58 19.56
N SER A 140 17.84 -9.56 19.40
CA SER A 140 18.57 -8.32 19.08
C SER A 140 18.29 -7.83 17.65
N LEU A 141 18.07 -8.75 16.71
CA LEU A 141 17.64 -8.43 15.34
C LEU A 141 16.21 -7.89 15.31
N ASP A 142 15.31 -8.47 16.11
CA ASP A 142 13.93 -8.02 16.22
C ASP A 142 13.83 -6.61 16.82
N ARG A 143 14.61 -6.33 17.88
CA ARG A 143 14.71 -4.98 18.47
C ARG A 143 15.26 -3.96 17.48
N TYR A 144 16.35 -4.31 16.78
CA TYR A 144 16.94 -3.46 15.74
C TYR A 144 15.94 -3.13 14.63
N ALA A 145 15.21 -4.14 14.13
CA ALA A 145 14.27 -3.96 13.04
C ALA A 145 13.12 -3.01 13.45
N THR A 146 12.57 -3.21 14.64
CA THR A 146 11.47 -2.41 15.18
C THR A 146 11.90 -0.95 15.40
N GLU A 147 13.04 -0.72 16.05
CA GLU A 147 13.57 0.61 16.34
C GLU A 147 13.86 1.40 15.04
N ARG A 148 14.43 0.74 14.03
CA ARG A 148 14.69 1.35 12.72
C ARG A 148 13.41 1.70 11.97
N TRP A 149 12.41 0.83 12.02
CA TRP A 149 11.12 1.10 11.40
C TRP A 149 10.38 2.24 12.11
N GLU A 150 10.41 2.25 13.45
CA GLU A 150 9.81 3.32 14.25
C GLU A 150 10.45 4.68 13.98
N VAL A 151 11.77 4.77 13.78
CA VAL A 151 12.44 6.01 13.37
C VAL A 151 11.87 6.57 12.08
N ILE A 152 11.54 5.72 11.10
CA ILE A 152 10.93 6.13 9.84
C ILE A 152 9.51 6.66 10.07
N LEU A 153 8.72 5.97 10.89
CA LEU A 153 7.36 6.39 11.21
C LEU A 153 7.35 7.69 12.04
N GLN A 154 8.29 7.86 12.98
CA GLN A 154 8.46 9.07 13.77
C GLN A 154 8.82 10.28 12.89
N PHE A 155 9.62 10.09 11.85
CA PHE A 155 9.91 11.13 10.88
C PHE A 155 8.65 11.60 10.13
N MET A 156 7.74 10.68 9.78
CA MET A 156 6.46 11.05 9.14
C MET A 156 5.57 11.92 10.03
N VAL A 157 5.72 11.81 11.36
CA VAL A 157 4.94 12.56 12.34
C VAL A 157 5.62 13.89 12.73
N GLY A 158 6.81 14.19 12.19
CA GLY A 158 7.53 15.45 12.43
C GLY A 158 8.44 15.43 13.66
N SER A 159 8.78 14.25 14.19
CA SER A 159 9.84 14.13 15.20
C SER A 159 11.20 14.48 14.56
N PRO A 160 12.14 15.14 15.28
CA PRO A 160 13.44 15.59 14.74
C PRO A 160 14.44 14.45 14.43
N SER A 161 13.95 13.25 14.10
CA SER A 161 14.79 12.10 13.81
C SER A 161 15.48 12.24 12.44
N ALA A 162 16.80 12.07 12.43
CA ALA A 162 17.60 12.20 11.23
C ALA A 162 17.41 10.97 10.31
N VAL A 163 16.65 11.16 9.25
CA VAL A 163 16.44 10.17 8.18
C VAL A 163 17.27 10.54 6.95
N SER A 164 17.69 9.54 6.16
CA SER A 164 18.38 9.76 4.89
C SER A 164 17.53 10.57 3.91
N GLN A 165 18.18 11.43 3.13
CA GLN A 165 17.49 12.26 2.12
C GLN A 165 16.77 11.41 1.08
N ASP A 166 17.33 10.26 0.72
CA ASP A 166 16.74 9.34 -0.26
C ASP A 166 15.42 8.74 0.22
N LEU A 167 15.29 8.47 1.53
CA LEU A 167 14.04 8.00 2.13
C LEU A 167 12.99 9.10 2.17
N ALA A 168 13.40 10.32 2.55
CA ALA A 168 12.50 11.48 2.56
C ALA A 168 11.94 11.75 1.16
N GLN A 169 12.80 11.69 0.12
CA GLN A 169 12.38 11.78 -1.27
C GLN A 169 11.41 10.66 -1.66
N LEU A 170 11.66 9.42 -1.21
CA LEU A 170 10.75 8.30 -1.49
C LEU A 170 9.39 8.50 -0.81
N LEU A 171 9.34 8.96 0.43
CA LEU A 171 8.09 9.25 1.14
C LEU A 171 7.27 10.35 0.43
N VAL A 172 7.96 11.36 -0.12
CA VAL A 172 7.33 12.41 -0.92
C VAL A 172 6.83 11.88 -2.27
N GLN A 173 7.64 11.09 -2.97
CA GLN A 173 7.25 10.46 -4.25
C GLN A 173 6.10 9.46 -4.09
N ALA A 174 6.06 8.73 -2.98
CA ALA A 174 4.97 7.83 -2.61
C ALA A 174 3.67 8.58 -2.26
N GLY A 175 3.72 9.92 -2.20
CA GLY A 175 2.60 10.77 -1.83
C GLY A 175 2.23 10.66 -0.36
N LEU A 176 3.09 10.11 0.49
CA LEU A 176 2.85 9.96 1.94
C LEU A 176 3.17 11.26 2.68
N MET A 177 4.19 11.99 2.24
CA MET A 177 4.54 13.32 2.74
C MET A 177 4.50 14.36 1.62
N LYS A 178 4.26 15.62 1.97
CA LYS A 178 4.44 16.76 1.06
C LYS A 178 5.55 17.63 1.61
N SER A 179 6.43 18.07 0.72
CA SER A 179 7.43 19.08 1.04
C SER A 179 7.12 20.32 0.21
N GLU A 180 6.88 21.43 0.91
CA GLU A 180 6.84 22.76 0.29
C GLU A 180 8.22 23.42 0.42
N VAL A 181 8.57 24.28 -0.54
CA VAL A 181 9.91 24.89 -0.61
C VAL A 181 10.12 25.77 0.62
N GLY A 182 11.00 25.34 1.53
CA GLY A 182 11.37 26.10 2.73
C GLY A 182 10.70 25.65 4.04
N GLU A 183 9.74 24.73 3.99
CA GLU A 183 9.10 24.17 5.18
C GLU A 183 9.46 22.70 5.42
N ALA A 184 9.37 22.26 6.67
CA ALA A 184 9.52 20.86 7.02
C ALA A 184 8.41 20.03 6.33
N PRO A 185 8.73 18.82 5.84
CA PRO A 185 7.74 18.01 5.14
C PRO A 185 6.59 17.63 6.09
N TYR A 186 5.35 17.88 5.69
CA TYR A 186 4.16 17.54 6.45
C TYR A 186 3.47 16.29 5.90
N ILE A 187 2.77 15.58 6.79
CA ILE A 187 2.06 14.35 6.44
C ILE A 187 0.85 14.64 5.55
N THR A 188 0.57 13.76 4.58
CA THR A 188 -0.64 13.84 3.76
C THR A 188 -1.77 13.00 4.34
N SER A 189 -2.97 13.14 3.76
CA SER A 189 -4.11 12.25 4.04
C SER A 189 -3.78 10.76 3.84
N ALA A 190 -2.97 10.46 2.81
CA ALA A 190 -2.50 9.11 2.49
C ALA A 190 -1.43 8.65 3.49
N GLY A 191 -0.53 9.54 3.88
CA GLY A 191 0.47 9.31 4.93
C GLY A 191 -0.17 8.92 6.26
N PHE A 192 -1.24 9.62 6.66
CA PHE A 192 -1.96 9.28 7.88
C PHE A 192 -2.62 7.91 7.78
N GLN A 193 -3.31 7.60 6.67
CA GLN A 193 -3.86 6.25 6.45
C GLN A 193 -2.79 5.18 6.51
N PHE A 194 -1.61 5.43 5.93
CA PHE A 194 -0.48 4.53 5.98
C PHE A 194 -0.05 4.24 7.43
N LEU A 195 0.05 5.25 8.30
CA LEU A 195 0.39 5.06 9.72
C LEU A 195 -0.64 4.22 10.49
N LEU A 196 -1.88 4.15 10.01
CA LEU A 196 -2.95 3.34 10.60
C LEU A 196 -2.94 1.87 10.16
N LEU A 197 -2.25 1.54 9.07
CA LEU A 197 -2.16 0.17 8.59
C LEU A 197 -1.36 -0.71 9.55
N ASP A 198 -1.53 -2.02 9.44
CA ASP A 198 -0.66 -2.99 10.12
C ASP A 198 0.76 -2.94 9.54
N THR A 199 1.75 -3.33 10.35
CA THR A 199 3.17 -3.26 9.98
C THR A 199 3.48 -3.98 8.67
N ALA A 200 2.80 -5.09 8.38
CA ALA A 200 3.04 -5.86 7.16
C ALA A 200 2.52 -5.11 5.92
N SER A 201 1.29 -4.59 5.97
CA SER A 201 0.73 -3.77 4.89
C SER A 201 1.50 -2.47 4.68
N GLN A 202 1.98 -1.83 5.76
CA GLN A 202 2.85 -0.66 5.66
C GLN A 202 4.13 -0.98 4.90
N LEU A 203 4.86 -2.01 5.33
CA LEU A 203 6.10 -2.44 4.69
C LEU A 203 5.88 -2.83 3.22
N TRP A 204 4.77 -3.50 2.92
CA TRP A 204 4.43 -3.89 1.55
C TRP A 204 4.13 -2.68 0.67
N TYR A 205 3.27 -1.77 1.12
CA TYR A 205 2.96 -0.54 0.39
C TYR A 205 4.23 0.28 0.13
N PHE A 206 5.07 0.44 1.16
CA PHE A 206 6.33 1.15 1.06
C PHE A 206 7.28 0.52 0.03
N THR A 207 7.38 -0.81 0.06
CA THR A 207 8.22 -1.56 -0.88
C THR A 207 7.69 -1.50 -2.31
N LEU A 208 6.37 -1.52 -2.52
CA LEU A 208 5.78 -1.32 -3.85
C LEU A 208 6.10 0.06 -4.43
N GLN A 209 6.04 1.11 -3.60
CA GLN A 209 6.40 2.46 -4.05
C GLN A 209 7.90 2.57 -4.34
N TYR A 210 8.74 1.88 -3.56
CA TYR A 210 10.16 1.71 -3.89
C TYR A 210 10.34 1.05 -5.26
N LEU A 211 9.66 -0.06 -5.54
CA LEU A 211 9.78 -0.78 -6.82
C LEU A 211 9.36 0.07 -8.03
N LYS A 212 8.30 0.88 -7.91
CA LYS A 212 7.88 1.81 -8.96
C LYS A 212 8.91 2.89 -9.28
N THR A 213 9.65 3.33 -8.26
CA THR A 213 10.71 4.34 -8.42
C THR A 213 12.06 3.72 -8.79
N ALA A 214 12.25 2.41 -8.60
CA ALA A 214 13.50 1.72 -8.88
C ALA A 214 13.93 1.84 -10.35
N GLN A 215 12.98 1.79 -11.29
CA GLN A 215 13.28 1.91 -12.72
C GLN A 215 13.82 3.31 -13.09
N SER A 216 13.31 4.38 -12.47
CA SER A 216 13.85 5.73 -12.66
C SER A 216 15.25 5.94 -12.07
N ARG A 217 15.64 5.09 -11.11
CA ARG A 217 16.98 5.09 -10.48
C ARG A 217 18.00 4.26 -11.26
N GLY A 218 17.60 3.66 -12.38
CA GLY A 218 18.47 2.82 -13.22
C GLY A 218 18.78 1.45 -12.63
N MET A 219 17.98 0.97 -11.67
CA MET A 219 18.11 -0.38 -11.11
C MET A 219 17.25 -1.37 -11.90
N ASP A 220 17.74 -2.61 -12.08
CA ASP A 220 16.96 -3.65 -12.73
C ASP A 220 15.85 -4.17 -11.81
N LEU A 221 14.61 -4.08 -12.29
CA LEU A 221 13.43 -4.48 -11.52
C LEU A 221 13.41 -5.98 -11.26
N VAL A 222 13.90 -6.79 -12.21
CA VAL A 222 13.88 -8.25 -12.10
C VAL A 222 14.83 -8.73 -11.00
N GLU A 223 16.07 -8.21 -10.97
CA GLU A 223 17.04 -8.52 -9.92
C GLU A 223 16.52 -8.17 -8.52
N ILE A 224 15.94 -6.97 -8.35
CA ILE A 224 15.42 -6.50 -7.06
C ILE A 224 14.25 -7.38 -6.57
N LEU A 225 13.28 -7.67 -7.44
CA LEU A 225 12.15 -8.54 -7.08
C LEU A 225 12.60 -9.96 -6.76
N SER A 226 13.50 -10.52 -7.56
CA SER A 226 14.08 -11.84 -7.33
C SER A 226 14.76 -11.90 -5.96
N PHE A 227 15.54 -10.87 -5.62
CA PHE A 227 16.21 -10.77 -4.32
C PHE A 227 15.22 -10.62 -3.15
N LEU A 228 14.16 -9.82 -3.30
CA LEU A 228 13.11 -9.68 -2.27
C LEU A 228 12.42 -11.02 -2.01
N PHE A 229 12.08 -11.76 -3.08
CA PHE A 229 11.51 -13.11 -2.92
C PHE A 229 12.49 -14.08 -2.31
N GLN A 230 13.77 -14.03 -2.66
CA GLN A 230 14.80 -14.82 -2.01
C GLN A 230 14.92 -14.49 -0.51
N LEU A 231 14.85 -13.21 -0.16
CA LEU A 231 14.87 -12.74 1.23
C LEU A 231 13.69 -13.32 2.03
N SER A 232 12.54 -13.53 1.38
CA SER A 232 11.36 -14.12 2.03
C SER A 232 11.52 -15.58 2.46
N PHE A 233 12.40 -16.34 1.78
CA PHE A 233 12.70 -17.73 2.11
C PHE A 233 13.92 -17.86 3.03
N SER A 234 14.50 -16.73 3.42
CA SER A 234 15.65 -16.74 4.30
C SER A 234 15.24 -17.08 5.74
N THR A 235 16.11 -17.81 6.43
CA THR A 235 15.91 -18.23 7.82
C THR A 235 16.46 -17.18 8.78
N LEU A 236 15.70 -16.85 9.83
CA LEU A 236 16.14 -15.92 10.87
C LEU A 236 17.38 -16.43 11.59
N GLY A 237 18.27 -15.51 11.95
CA GLY A 237 19.48 -15.80 12.71
C GLY A 237 20.63 -16.42 11.91
N ARG A 238 20.45 -16.64 10.59
CA ARG A 238 21.53 -17.09 9.70
C ARG A 238 22.14 -15.91 8.93
N ASP A 239 23.44 -15.98 8.68
CA ASP A 239 24.15 -15.06 7.81
C ASP A 239 24.15 -15.51 6.36
N TYR A 240 24.04 -14.52 5.49
CA TYR A 240 24.07 -14.70 4.04
C TYR A 240 25.18 -13.86 3.43
N SER A 241 25.82 -14.41 2.40
CA SER A 241 26.90 -13.76 1.68
C SER A 241 26.39 -12.73 0.68
N VAL A 242 27.12 -11.63 0.54
CA VAL A 242 26.91 -10.56 -0.44
C VAL A 242 27.72 -10.82 -1.73
N GLU A 243 28.48 -11.91 -1.77
CA GLU A 243 29.32 -12.26 -2.92
C GLU A 243 28.48 -12.59 -4.16
N GLY A 244 28.81 -11.98 -5.31
CA GLY A 244 28.10 -12.18 -6.57
C GLY A 244 26.90 -11.25 -6.80
N MET A 245 26.62 -10.31 -5.88
CA MET A 245 25.58 -9.28 -6.09
C MET A 245 26.06 -8.18 -7.04
N SER A 246 25.15 -7.70 -7.90
CA SER A 246 25.37 -6.54 -8.77
C SER A 246 25.46 -5.24 -7.95
N GLU A 247 26.03 -4.17 -8.51
CA GLU A 247 26.10 -2.86 -7.84
C GLU A 247 24.72 -2.29 -7.50
N SER A 248 23.71 -2.61 -8.32
CA SER A 248 22.31 -2.22 -8.08
C SER A 248 21.74 -2.93 -6.86
N LEU A 249 22.00 -4.25 -6.71
CA LEU A 249 21.58 -5.03 -5.55
C LEU A 249 22.31 -4.60 -4.27
N LEU A 250 23.59 -4.24 -4.34
CA LEU A 250 24.32 -3.70 -3.19
C LEU A 250 23.71 -2.38 -2.69
N THR A 251 23.31 -1.52 -3.63
CA THR A 251 22.62 -0.25 -3.33
C THR A 251 21.25 -0.52 -2.71
N PHE A 252 20.49 -1.46 -3.29
CA PHE A 252 19.20 -1.89 -2.74
C PHE A 252 19.35 -2.48 -1.32
N LEU A 253 20.39 -3.27 -1.07
CA LEU A 253 20.68 -3.86 0.22
C LEU A 253 20.98 -2.80 1.29
N GLN A 254 21.63 -1.69 0.92
CA GLN A 254 21.79 -0.54 1.82
C GLN A 254 20.45 0.11 2.16
N HIS A 255 19.54 0.26 1.20
CA HIS A 255 18.19 0.77 1.48
C HIS A 255 17.40 -0.17 2.38
N LEU A 256 17.44 -1.49 2.15
CA LEU A 256 16.81 -2.48 3.04
C LEU A 256 17.38 -2.42 4.46
N ARG A 257 18.68 -2.14 4.60
CA ARG A 257 19.33 -1.92 5.90
C ARG A 257 18.80 -0.66 6.57
N GLU A 258 18.56 0.39 5.81
CA GLU A 258 17.98 1.62 6.34
C GLU A 258 16.55 1.40 6.84
N PHE A 259 15.76 0.59 6.13
CA PHE A 259 14.38 0.22 6.49
C PHE A 259 14.32 -0.75 7.69
N GLY A 260 15.43 -1.41 8.03
CA GLY A 260 15.48 -2.42 9.10
C GLY A 260 15.06 -3.82 8.65
N LEU A 261 14.91 -4.08 7.35
CA LEU A 261 14.59 -5.39 6.77
C LEU A 261 15.80 -6.34 6.79
N VAL A 262 17.01 -5.78 6.69
CA VAL A 262 18.26 -6.52 6.83
C VAL A 262 19.17 -5.83 7.82
N PHE A 263 19.95 -6.60 8.54
CA PHE A 263 21.01 -6.12 9.40
C PHE A 263 22.36 -6.36 8.73
N GLN A 264 23.17 -5.30 8.64
CA GLN A 264 24.59 -5.39 8.32
C GLN A 264 25.39 -4.59 9.34
N ARG A 265 26.43 -5.23 9.88
CA ARG A 265 27.33 -4.60 10.87
C ARG A 265 28.06 -3.38 10.32
N LYS A 266 28.52 -3.43 9.07
CA LYS A 266 29.19 -2.33 8.35
C LYS A 266 28.59 -2.22 6.95
N ARG A 267 28.58 -1.01 6.38
CA ARG A 267 28.07 -0.77 5.00
C ARG A 267 28.74 -1.66 3.94
N LYS A 268 30.03 -1.99 4.11
CA LYS A 268 30.80 -2.86 3.20
C LYS A 268 30.99 -4.28 3.76
N SER A 269 30.13 -4.72 4.68
CA SER A 269 30.18 -6.08 5.21
C SER A 269 29.85 -7.07 4.11
N ARG A 270 30.62 -8.17 4.01
CA ARG A 270 30.32 -9.28 3.08
C ARG A 270 29.16 -10.16 3.55
N ARG A 271 28.65 -9.92 4.77
CA ARG A 271 27.56 -10.68 5.38
C ARG A 271 26.38 -9.78 5.75
N TYR A 272 25.17 -10.30 5.57
CA TYR A 272 23.92 -9.70 6.04
C TYR A 272 23.03 -10.72 6.76
N TYR A 273 22.17 -10.22 7.66
CA TYR A 273 21.21 -11.00 8.41
C TYR A 273 19.79 -10.50 8.12
N PRO A 274 18.87 -11.34 7.64
CA PRO A 274 17.45 -10.97 7.51
C PRO A 274 16.82 -10.75 8.88
N THR A 275 15.94 -9.75 8.98
CA THR A 275 15.14 -9.51 10.19
C THR A 275 13.74 -10.11 10.04
N ARG A 276 13.00 -10.23 11.14
CA ARG A 276 11.62 -10.72 11.11
C ARG A 276 10.71 -9.86 10.23
N LEU A 277 10.97 -8.55 10.12
CA LEU A 277 10.22 -7.67 9.22
C LEU A 277 10.31 -8.10 7.75
N ALA A 278 11.44 -8.65 7.30
CA ALA A 278 11.59 -9.13 5.93
C ALA A 278 10.75 -10.38 5.65
N ILE A 279 10.62 -11.25 6.65
CA ILE A 279 9.75 -12.43 6.56
C ILE A 279 8.28 -12.02 6.65
N THR A 280 7.95 -11.10 7.56
CA THR A 280 6.60 -10.55 7.70
C THR A 280 6.15 -9.81 6.45
N LEU A 281 7.03 -9.09 5.77
CA LEU A 281 6.74 -8.46 4.48
C LEU A 281 6.27 -9.49 3.45
N ALA A 282 6.85 -10.69 3.48
CA ALA A 282 6.46 -11.76 2.59
C ALA A 282 5.26 -12.57 3.07
N ALA A 283 5.03 -12.66 4.38
CA ALA A 283 3.89 -13.36 4.98
C ALA A 283 2.61 -12.49 4.98
N GLY A 284 2.73 -11.17 5.09
CA GLY A 284 1.62 -10.21 5.05
C GLY A 284 0.87 -10.19 3.72
N ILE A 285 1.45 -10.81 2.69
CA ILE A 285 0.84 -11.06 1.38
C ILE A 285 -0.26 -12.14 1.48
N THR A 286 -0.18 -13.03 2.48
CA THR A 286 -1.11 -14.17 2.65
C THR A 286 -2.29 -13.88 3.59
N SER A 287 -2.12 -12.99 4.58
CA SER A 287 -3.12 -12.80 5.67
C SER A 287 -4.32 -11.92 5.31
N THR A 288 -4.26 -11.15 4.22
CA THR A 288 -5.42 -10.33 3.78
C THR A 288 -6.54 -11.18 3.18
N ALA A 289 -6.29 -12.45 2.83
CA ALA A 289 -7.30 -13.35 2.29
C ALA A 289 -8.00 -14.26 3.33
N SER A 290 -7.48 -14.34 4.56
CA SER A 290 -7.90 -15.36 5.54
C SER A 290 -8.49 -14.82 6.84
N SER A 291 -9.15 -13.66 6.81
CA SER A 291 -9.87 -13.12 7.97
C SER A 291 -11.23 -13.80 8.27
N SER A 292 -11.52 -14.98 7.71
CA SER A 292 -12.84 -15.63 7.89
C SER A 292 -12.87 -17.12 8.25
N SER A 293 -11.75 -17.84 8.44
CA SER A 293 -11.88 -19.21 8.98
C SER A 293 -10.58 -19.86 9.45
N SER A 294 -10.71 -20.56 10.59
CA SER A 294 -9.90 -21.65 11.12
C SER A 294 -8.73 -21.31 12.06
N SER A 295 -9.05 -21.46 13.34
CA SER A 295 -8.16 -21.80 14.45
C SER A 295 -7.56 -23.20 14.30
N SER A 296 -6.23 -23.32 14.20
CA SER A 296 -5.47 -24.43 14.81
C SER A 296 -3.94 -24.24 14.69
N SER A 297 -3.34 -23.94 15.85
CA SER A 297 -2.07 -24.46 16.37
C SER A 297 -0.79 -24.48 15.51
N SER A 298 0.04 -23.45 15.71
CA SER A 298 1.49 -23.62 15.91
C SER A 298 2.00 -22.53 16.84
N SER A 299 2.43 -22.94 18.02
CA SER A 299 2.95 -22.12 19.11
C SER A 299 4.25 -21.42 18.74
N SER A 300 4.15 -20.13 18.43
CA SER A 300 5.22 -19.15 18.65
C SER A 300 4.56 -17.87 19.14
N SER A 301 4.37 -17.80 20.45
CA SER A 301 3.95 -16.62 21.19
C SER A 301 5.04 -15.55 21.16
N SER A 302 5.26 -14.92 20.00
CA SER A 302 5.71 -13.53 19.98
C SER A 302 4.48 -12.70 20.32
N SER A 303 4.36 -12.37 21.61
CA SER A 303 3.41 -11.41 22.12
C SER A 303 3.41 -10.14 21.25
N SER A 304 2.40 -10.00 20.38
CA SER A 304 1.99 -8.71 19.85
C SER A 304 1.30 -7.93 20.97
N SER A 305 2.05 -7.58 22.01
CA SER A 305 1.58 -6.77 23.15
C SER A 305 1.16 -5.36 22.72
N GLY A 306 1.32 -4.99 21.44
CA GLY A 306 0.90 -3.71 20.86
C GLY A 306 -0.48 -3.73 20.19
N ASP A 307 -1.21 -4.84 20.24
CA ASP A 307 -2.53 -5.00 19.57
C ASP A 307 -3.72 -4.98 20.53
N SER A 308 -3.48 -4.96 21.84
CA SER A 308 -4.51 -4.52 22.79
C SER A 308 -4.65 -3.01 22.66
N GLY A 309 -5.85 -2.54 22.30
CA GLY A 309 -6.09 -1.10 22.24
C GLY A 309 -5.78 -0.43 23.59
N TYR A 310 -5.27 0.80 23.52
CA TYR A 310 -4.70 1.52 24.67
C TYR A 310 -5.36 2.87 24.90
N ILE A 311 -6.33 3.25 24.06
CA ILE A 311 -6.95 4.57 24.10
C ILE A 311 -8.30 4.50 24.79
N VAL A 312 -8.51 5.38 25.78
CA VAL A 312 -9.81 5.65 26.39
C VAL A 312 -10.24 7.07 26.02
N VAL A 313 -11.48 7.25 25.56
CA VAL A 313 -12.05 8.55 25.18
C VAL A 313 -13.32 8.81 25.98
N GLU A 314 -13.38 9.96 26.65
CA GLU A 314 -14.50 10.38 27.50
C GLU A 314 -15.36 11.48 26.85
N THR A 315 -16.60 11.63 27.32
CA THR A 315 -17.57 12.62 26.80
C THR A 315 -17.18 14.09 26.99
N ASN A 316 -16.17 14.37 27.81
CA ASN A 316 -15.60 15.70 28.05
C ASN A 316 -14.47 16.06 27.04
N TYR A 317 -14.34 15.30 25.95
CA TYR A 317 -13.29 15.44 24.92
C TYR A 317 -11.87 15.11 25.42
N ARG A 318 -11.72 14.48 26.59
CA ARG A 318 -10.42 13.99 27.06
C ARG A 318 -10.14 12.60 26.52
N LEU A 319 -8.88 12.40 26.17
CA LEU A 319 -8.33 11.16 25.67
C LEU A 319 -7.20 10.72 26.59
N TYR A 320 -7.25 9.47 27.02
CA TYR A 320 -6.27 8.83 27.87
C TYR A 320 -5.62 7.69 27.10
N ALA A 321 -4.36 7.83 26.74
CA ALA A 321 -3.60 6.83 26.01
C ALA A 321 -2.64 6.11 26.98
N TYR A 322 -2.85 4.82 27.20
CA TYR A 322 -2.00 3.96 28.03
C TYR A 322 -0.84 3.40 27.21
N THR A 323 0.15 4.24 26.92
CA THR A 323 1.30 3.87 26.11
C THR A 323 2.55 4.63 26.52
N ASP A 324 3.68 3.95 26.43
CA ASP A 324 5.04 4.48 26.57
C ASP A 324 5.72 4.74 25.22
N SER A 325 5.14 4.25 24.12
CA SER A 325 5.69 4.38 22.77
C SER A 325 5.57 5.81 22.27
N GLU A 326 6.71 6.45 21.99
CA GLU A 326 6.76 7.82 21.48
C GLU A 326 6.03 7.97 20.14
N LEU A 327 6.04 6.95 19.30
CA LEU A 327 5.32 6.96 18.03
C LEU A 327 3.81 7.08 18.26
N GLN A 328 3.26 6.28 19.18
CA GLN A 328 1.82 6.29 19.47
C GLN A 328 1.38 7.62 20.08
N ILE A 329 2.22 8.20 20.94
CA ILE A 329 2.02 9.53 21.50
C ILE A 329 2.00 10.59 20.39
N ALA A 330 2.98 10.52 19.48
CA ALA A 330 3.06 11.45 18.37
C ALA A 330 1.83 11.34 17.43
N LEU A 331 1.32 10.14 17.19
CA LEU A 331 0.09 9.92 16.40
C LEU A 331 -1.13 10.58 17.05
N VAL A 332 -1.27 10.48 18.38
CA VAL A 332 -2.34 11.15 19.12
C VAL A 332 -2.17 12.67 19.06
N ALA A 333 -0.93 13.17 19.10
CA ALA A 333 -0.63 14.61 19.03
C ALA A 333 -0.99 15.25 17.68
N LEU A 334 -1.13 14.46 16.61
CA LEU A 334 -1.49 14.99 15.29
C LEU A 334 -2.89 15.62 15.24
N PHE A 335 -3.81 15.19 16.10
CA PHE A 335 -5.20 15.65 16.09
C PHE A 335 -5.75 16.05 17.46
N SER A 336 -4.91 16.00 18.51
CA SER A 336 -5.27 16.39 19.88
C SER A 336 -4.16 17.20 20.53
N GLU A 337 -4.53 18.00 21.52
CA GLU A 337 -3.60 18.78 22.32
C GLU A 337 -3.15 17.97 23.54
N MET A 338 -1.83 17.85 23.74
CA MET A 338 -1.26 17.09 24.86
C MET A 338 -1.28 17.93 26.14
N LEU A 339 -1.97 17.45 27.17
CA LEU A 339 -2.07 18.14 28.47
C LEU A 339 -1.00 17.65 29.45
N TYR A 340 -0.91 16.33 29.64
CA TYR A 340 -0.02 15.71 30.62
C TYR A 340 0.62 14.44 30.06
N ARG A 341 1.92 14.26 30.30
CA ARG A 341 2.66 13.03 29.98
C ARG A 341 3.17 12.41 31.29
N PHE A 342 2.57 11.28 31.67
CA PHE A 342 3.07 10.40 32.73
C PHE A 342 3.87 9.23 32.10
N PRO A 343 4.59 8.42 32.90
CA PRO A 343 5.43 7.34 32.36
C PRO A 343 4.69 6.29 31.53
N ASN A 344 3.42 6.01 31.82
CA ASN A 344 2.61 4.99 31.15
C ASN A 344 1.22 5.48 30.71
N VAL A 345 0.92 6.77 30.90
CA VAL A 345 -0.36 7.38 30.55
C VAL A 345 -0.11 8.76 29.98
N VAL A 346 -0.72 9.04 28.83
CA VAL A 346 -0.76 10.36 28.25
C VAL A 346 -2.20 10.85 28.24
N VAL A 347 -2.39 12.07 28.75
CA VAL A 347 -3.68 12.75 28.76
C VAL A 347 -3.66 13.83 27.69
N ALA A 348 -4.56 13.72 26.72
CA ALA A 348 -4.75 14.67 25.65
C ALA A 348 -6.20 15.18 25.63
N GLN A 349 -6.43 16.29 24.95
CA GLN A 349 -7.75 16.88 24.76
C GLN A 349 -8.02 17.12 23.28
N LEU A 350 -9.21 16.70 22.83
CA LEU A 350 -9.69 16.99 21.49
C LEU A 350 -10.32 18.39 21.49
N THR A 351 -9.64 19.34 20.87
CA THR A 351 -10.14 20.71 20.71
C THR A 351 -10.56 20.96 19.27
N ARG A 352 -11.41 21.97 19.06
CA ARG A 352 -11.79 22.41 17.72
C ARG A 352 -10.57 22.77 16.87
N GLU A 353 -9.63 23.50 17.47
CA GLU A 353 -8.43 23.99 16.80
C GLU A 353 -7.50 22.83 16.41
N SER A 354 -7.28 21.86 17.30
CA SER A 354 -6.43 20.69 17.02
C SER A 354 -6.99 19.84 15.88
N VAL A 355 -8.29 19.60 15.87
CA VAL A 355 -8.95 18.81 14.81
C VAL A 355 -8.96 19.59 13.49
N GLN A 356 -9.20 20.89 13.50
CA GLN A 356 -9.14 21.71 12.28
C GLN A 356 -7.72 21.77 11.69
N GLN A 357 -6.69 21.82 12.53
CA GLN A 357 -5.30 21.76 12.10
C GLN A 357 -4.97 20.39 11.48
N ALA A 358 -5.42 19.29 12.10
CA ALA A 358 -5.28 17.95 11.53
C ALA A 358 -5.93 17.83 10.15
N ILE A 359 -7.14 18.39 9.99
CA ILE A 359 -7.86 18.40 8.72
C ILE A 359 -7.17 19.30 7.70
N ALA A 360 -6.52 20.38 8.12
CA ALA A 360 -5.68 21.20 7.25
C ALA A 360 -4.48 20.44 6.69
N ASN A 361 -3.89 19.57 7.49
CA ASN A 361 -2.84 18.62 7.07
C ASN A 361 -3.40 17.45 6.24
N GLY A 362 -4.72 17.37 6.05
CA GLY A 362 -5.40 16.36 5.22
C GLY A 362 -5.91 15.14 5.97
N ILE A 363 -5.86 15.12 7.30
CA ILE A 363 -6.40 14.04 8.13
C ILE A 363 -7.93 14.19 8.22
N THR A 364 -8.70 13.23 7.70
CA THR A 364 -10.17 13.32 7.69
C THR A 364 -10.79 12.94 9.04
N ALA A 365 -12.00 13.44 9.34
CA ALA A 365 -12.71 13.06 10.56
C ALA A 365 -12.95 11.55 10.66
N GLN A 366 -13.26 10.90 9.53
CA GLN A 366 -13.47 9.45 9.49
C GLN A 366 -12.20 8.66 9.85
N GLN A 367 -11.03 9.12 9.41
CA GLN A 367 -9.76 8.48 9.75
C GLN A 367 -9.45 8.62 11.25
N ILE A 368 -9.71 9.80 11.85
CA ILE A 368 -9.55 10.02 13.29
C ILE A 368 -10.48 9.07 14.07
N ILE A 369 -11.76 9.03 13.70
CA ILE A 369 -12.75 8.16 14.36
C ILE A 369 -12.36 6.68 14.20
N HIS A 370 -11.88 6.29 13.01
CA HIS A 370 -11.42 4.93 12.76
C HIS A 370 -10.21 4.58 13.64
N PHE A 371 -9.21 5.47 13.73
CA PHE A 371 -8.06 5.28 14.61
C PHE A 371 -8.48 5.09 16.08
N LEU A 372 -9.33 5.97 16.59
CA LEU A 372 -9.83 5.89 17.97
C LEU A 372 -10.59 4.59 18.24
N ARG A 373 -11.34 4.09 17.25
CA ARG A 373 -12.09 2.82 17.37
C ARG A 373 -11.16 1.61 17.32
N THR A 374 -10.21 1.58 16.40
CA THR A 374 -9.29 0.44 16.21
C THR A 374 -8.32 0.30 17.39
N ARG A 375 -7.91 1.41 18.00
CA ARG A 375 -6.99 1.44 19.16
C ARG A 375 -7.71 1.62 20.51
N ALA A 376 -9.03 1.42 20.56
CA ALA A 376 -9.82 1.57 21.77
C ALA A 376 -9.46 0.50 22.82
N HIS A 377 -9.35 0.91 24.09
CA HIS A 377 -9.09 0.01 25.19
C HIS A 377 -10.17 -1.09 25.31
N PRO A 378 -9.85 -2.33 25.73
CA PRO A 378 -10.83 -3.42 25.86
C PRO A 378 -12.08 -3.06 26.67
N VAL A 379 -11.95 -2.19 27.67
CA VAL A 379 -13.07 -1.68 28.48
C VAL A 379 -14.04 -0.82 27.68
N MET A 380 -13.58 -0.10 26.66
CA MET A 380 -14.46 0.62 25.73
C MET A 380 -15.01 -0.28 24.65
N LEU A 381 -14.25 -1.29 24.21
CA LEU A 381 -14.73 -2.27 23.23
C LEU A 381 -15.90 -3.12 23.76
N SER A 382 -16.01 -3.28 25.08
CA SER A 382 -17.18 -3.95 25.70
C SER A 382 -18.43 -3.07 25.75
N GLN A 383 -18.31 -1.77 25.47
CA GLN A 383 -19.43 -0.83 25.43
C GLN A 383 -19.95 -0.66 24.00
N SER A 384 -21.28 -0.62 23.82
CA SER A 384 -21.92 -0.34 22.54
C SER A 384 -22.72 0.97 22.63
N PRO A 385 -22.37 2.03 21.87
CA PRO A 385 -21.26 2.14 20.91
C PRO A 385 -19.88 2.30 21.57
N VAL A 386 -18.83 1.77 20.91
CA VAL A 386 -17.42 1.82 21.39
C VAL A 386 -16.95 3.24 21.68
N LEU A 387 -17.31 4.20 20.82
CA LEU A 387 -17.01 5.62 20.99
C LEU A 387 -18.30 6.36 21.33
N PRO A 388 -18.29 7.32 22.29
CA PRO A 388 -19.43 8.16 22.56
C PRO A 388 -19.89 8.91 21.31
N PRO A 389 -21.19 8.90 20.97
CA PRO A 389 -21.69 9.48 19.72
C PRO A 389 -21.47 11.00 19.67
N THR A 390 -21.52 11.67 20.82
CA THR A 390 -21.25 13.10 20.96
C THR A 390 -19.89 13.48 20.38
N ILE A 391 -18.86 12.68 20.63
CA ILE A 391 -17.50 12.94 20.15
C ILE A 391 -17.43 12.67 18.64
N THR A 392 -17.99 11.55 18.18
CA THR A 392 -17.94 11.21 16.76
C THR A 392 -18.65 12.24 15.89
N ASP A 393 -19.77 12.77 16.36
CA ASP A 393 -20.53 13.79 15.64
C ASP A 393 -19.84 15.15 15.73
N GLN A 394 -19.27 15.50 16.89
CA GLN A 394 -18.54 16.76 17.03
C GLN A 394 -17.32 16.84 16.12
N ILE A 395 -16.53 15.77 15.98
CA ILE A 395 -15.39 15.72 15.05
C ILE A 395 -15.86 15.91 13.60
N ARG A 396 -16.99 15.31 13.21
CA ARG A 396 -17.57 15.50 11.87
C ARG A 396 -18.06 16.94 11.64
N LEU A 397 -18.69 17.54 12.65
CA LEU A 397 -19.14 18.93 12.58
C LEU A 397 -17.95 19.88 12.39
N TRP A 398 -16.85 19.67 13.11
CA TRP A 398 -15.63 20.46 12.93
C TRP A 398 -15.01 20.33 11.53
N GLU A 399 -15.15 19.18 10.87
CA GLU A 399 -14.76 19.03 9.45
C GLU A 399 -15.69 19.79 8.51
N LEU A 400 -17.01 19.69 8.73
CA LEU A 400 -18.01 20.38 7.91
C LEU A 400 -17.90 21.91 8.02
N GLU A 401 -17.44 22.45 9.14
CA GLU A 401 -17.19 23.88 9.29
C GLU A 401 -16.17 24.43 8.28
N ARG A 402 -15.20 23.61 7.87
CA ARG A 402 -14.20 23.97 6.85
C ARG A 402 -14.76 23.81 5.43
N ASP A 403 -15.56 22.77 5.18
CA ASP A 403 -16.10 22.48 3.83
C ASP A 403 -17.36 23.30 3.48
N ARG A 404 -17.61 24.41 4.19
CA ARG A 404 -18.77 25.30 3.95
C ARG A 404 -18.70 26.05 2.63
N LEU A 405 -17.50 26.33 2.14
CA LEU A 405 -17.25 27.11 0.93
C LEU A 405 -16.61 26.22 -0.13
N GLN A 406 -17.27 26.08 -1.28
CA GLN A 406 -16.70 25.41 -2.44
C GLN A 406 -16.11 26.46 -3.38
N PHE A 407 -14.78 26.51 -3.47
CA PHE A 407 -14.09 27.37 -4.41
C PHE A 407 -14.13 26.75 -5.80
N THR A 408 -14.82 27.41 -6.71
CA THR A 408 -14.88 27.04 -8.13
C THR A 408 -14.40 28.22 -8.96
N GLU A 409 -13.29 28.03 -9.67
CA GLU A 409 -12.78 29.05 -10.58
C GLU A 409 -13.65 29.11 -11.84
N GLY A 410 -13.99 30.31 -12.27
CA GLY A 410 -14.86 30.51 -13.42
C GLY A 410 -14.76 31.89 -14.03
N VAL A 411 -15.17 31.99 -15.29
CA VAL A 411 -15.27 33.25 -16.02
C VAL A 411 -16.74 33.64 -16.10
N LEU A 412 -17.03 34.88 -15.69
CA LEU A 412 -18.36 35.47 -15.71
C LEU A 412 -18.68 36.04 -17.09
N TYR A 413 -19.82 35.66 -17.65
CA TYR A 413 -20.46 36.35 -18.77
C TYR A 413 -21.70 37.09 -18.26
N ASN A 414 -21.74 38.39 -18.52
CA ASN A 414 -22.85 39.27 -18.20
C ASN A 414 -23.12 40.21 -19.39
N GLN A 415 -24.14 41.08 -19.26
CA GLN A 415 -24.49 42.10 -20.25
C GLN A 415 -24.96 41.55 -21.62
N PHE A 416 -25.75 40.49 -21.62
CA PHE A 416 -26.43 40.04 -22.84
C PHE A 416 -27.51 41.04 -23.27
N LEU A 417 -27.49 41.45 -24.53
CA LEU A 417 -28.46 42.39 -25.11
C LEU A 417 -29.83 41.73 -25.27
N SER A 418 -29.86 40.51 -25.83
CA SER A 418 -31.08 39.72 -26.04
C SER A 418 -31.14 38.50 -25.12
N GLN A 419 -32.35 38.04 -24.80
CA GLN A 419 -32.55 36.80 -24.07
C GLN A 419 -32.20 35.56 -24.91
N ALA A 420 -32.49 35.60 -26.22
CA ALA A 420 -32.15 34.51 -27.14
C ALA A 420 -30.62 34.30 -27.21
N ASP A 421 -29.85 35.39 -27.19
CA ASP A 421 -28.38 35.36 -27.20
C ASP A 421 -27.81 34.63 -25.97
N PHE A 422 -28.40 34.91 -24.80
CA PHE A 422 -28.05 34.24 -23.55
C PHE A 422 -28.40 32.75 -23.60
N GLU A 423 -29.60 32.40 -24.05
CA GLU A 423 -30.07 31.01 -24.12
C GLU A 423 -29.20 30.17 -25.08
N VAL A 424 -28.83 30.72 -26.24
CA VAL A 424 -27.97 30.02 -27.20
C VAL A 424 -26.55 29.80 -26.64
N LEU A 425 -25.97 30.79 -25.96
CA LEU A 425 -24.65 30.65 -25.35
C LEU A 425 -24.67 29.67 -24.17
N ARG A 426 -25.74 29.70 -23.36
CA ARG A 426 -25.99 28.79 -22.24
C ARG A 426 -26.10 27.35 -22.73
N ASP A 427 -26.96 27.09 -23.70
CA ASP A 427 -27.21 25.72 -24.20
C ASP A 427 -25.96 25.13 -24.84
N ARG A 428 -25.15 25.97 -25.50
CA ARG A 428 -23.84 25.56 -26.00
C ARG A 428 -22.86 25.22 -24.88
N ALA A 429 -22.78 26.05 -23.84
CA ALA A 429 -21.90 25.79 -22.69
C ALA A 429 -22.34 24.56 -21.89
N GLN A 430 -23.65 24.33 -21.78
CA GLN A 430 -24.22 23.13 -21.15
C GLN A 430 -23.93 21.87 -21.97
N GLY A 431 -24.09 21.92 -23.30
CA GLY A 431 -23.76 20.80 -24.19
C GLY A 431 -22.26 20.45 -24.22
N LEU A 432 -21.39 21.41 -23.95
CA LEU A 432 -19.94 21.20 -23.79
C LEU A 432 -19.53 20.79 -22.36
N GLY A 433 -20.47 20.77 -21.40
CA GLY A 433 -20.18 20.45 -20.01
C GLY A 433 -19.30 21.48 -19.28
N CYS A 434 -19.25 22.73 -19.76
CA CYS A 434 -18.39 23.77 -19.20
C CYS A 434 -19.14 24.85 -18.40
N LEU A 435 -20.47 24.77 -18.30
CA LEU A 435 -21.30 25.66 -17.49
C LEU A 435 -21.20 25.30 -15.99
N VAL A 436 -20.81 26.26 -15.15
CA VAL A 436 -20.65 26.09 -13.69
C VAL A 436 -21.88 26.60 -12.94
N TRP A 437 -22.35 27.79 -13.29
CA TRP A 437 -23.50 28.43 -12.64
C TRP A 437 -24.24 29.32 -13.64
N GLN A 438 -25.54 29.50 -13.43
CA GLN A 438 -26.37 30.34 -14.27
C GLN A 438 -27.47 31.03 -13.45
N ASP A 439 -27.83 32.22 -13.90
CA ASP A 439 -29.01 32.95 -13.45
C ASP A 439 -29.72 33.54 -14.67
N VAL A 440 -30.92 33.01 -14.92
CA VAL A 440 -31.75 33.38 -16.08
C VAL A 440 -32.33 34.78 -15.90
N SER A 441 -32.65 35.18 -14.66
CA SER A 441 -33.33 36.44 -14.36
C SER A 441 -32.42 37.63 -14.67
N HIS A 442 -31.15 37.51 -14.30
CA HIS A 442 -30.14 38.54 -14.54
C HIS A 442 -29.33 38.31 -15.83
N ARG A 443 -29.60 37.22 -16.56
CA ARG A 443 -28.85 36.80 -17.77
C ARG A 443 -27.35 36.72 -17.49
N VAL A 444 -26.99 35.99 -16.45
CA VAL A 444 -25.60 35.81 -16.03
C VAL A 444 -25.26 34.33 -16.08
N MET A 445 -24.09 34.01 -16.61
CA MET A 445 -23.58 32.64 -16.59
C MET A 445 -22.09 32.62 -16.27
N VAL A 446 -21.67 31.60 -15.53
CA VAL A 446 -20.28 31.33 -15.19
C VAL A 446 -19.86 30.05 -15.89
N VAL A 447 -18.77 30.11 -16.64
CA VAL A 447 -18.17 28.92 -17.28
C VAL A 447 -16.82 28.60 -16.68
N THR A 448 -16.36 27.37 -16.86
CA THR A 448 -15.00 26.97 -16.49
C THR A 448 -13.96 27.72 -17.33
N PRO A 449 -12.77 28.04 -16.78
CA PRO A 449 -11.72 28.72 -17.52
C PRO A 449 -11.24 27.91 -18.74
N GLN A 450 -11.27 26.58 -18.65
CA GLN A 450 -10.93 25.68 -19.76
C GLN A 450 -11.92 25.81 -20.94
N GLY A 451 -13.22 25.93 -20.63
CA GLY A 451 -14.28 26.09 -21.63
C GLY A 451 -14.45 27.51 -22.18
N HIS A 452 -13.83 28.52 -21.57
CA HIS A 452 -13.96 29.92 -21.97
C HIS A 452 -13.57 30.17 -23.44
N SER A 453 -12.49 29.54 -23.90
CA SER A 453 -11.98 29.74 -25.26
C SER A 453 -12.95 29.23 -26.34
N GLU A 454 -13.58 28.08 -26.08
CA GLU A 454 -14.57 27.43 -26.93
C GLU A 454 -15.84 28.27 -27.05
N VAL A 455 -16.38 28.70 -25.91
CA VAL A 455 -17.60 29.52 -25.81
C VAL A 455 -17.39 30.87 -26.50
N LYS A 456 -16.22 31.50 -26.31
CA LYS A 456 -15.87 32.77 -26.99
C LYS A 456 -15.74 32.61 -28.50
N ARG A 457 -15.15 31.51 -28.98
CA ARG A 457 -15.04 31.21 -30.43
C ARG A 457 -16.40 30.96 -31.06
N PHE A 458 -17.31 30.31 -30.35
CA PHE A 458 -18.68 30.09 -30.80
C PHE A 458 -19.43 31.43 -30.91
N TRP A 459 -19.37 32.27 -29.87
CA TRP A 459 -20.01 33.59 -29.88
C TRP A 459 -19.52 34.49 -31.02
N LYS A 460 -18.20 34.52 -31.26
CA LYS A 460 -17.61 35.28 -32.38
C LYS A 460 -18.10 34.80 -33.75
N ARG A 461 -18.24 33.49 -33.94
CA ARG A 461 -18.76 32.89 -35.19
C ARG A 461 -20.24 33.17 -35.40
N GLN A 462 -21.01 33.17 -34.31
CA GLN A 462 -22.43 33.48 -34.37
C GLN A 462 -22.63 34.95 -34.76
N ARG A 463 -21.90 35.87 -34.12
CA ARG A 463 -21.94 37.32 -34.41
C ARG A 463 -21.33 37.73 -35.76
N SER A 464 -20.57 36.85 -36.43
CA SER A 464 -20.12 37.07 -37.80
C SER A 464 -21.10 36.55 -38.86
N ASN A 465 -22.02 35.67 -38.46
CA ASN A 465 -23.05 35.11 -39.33
C ASN A 465 -24.41 35.84 -39.23
N THR A 466 -24.57 36.70 -38.23
CA THR A 466 -25.63 37.72 -38.13
C THR A 466 -25.07 39.06 -38.58
#